data_AF-Q9RVW2-F1
#
_entry.id   AF-Q9RVW2-F1
#
_cell.length_a   1.000
_cell.length_b   1.000
_cell.length_c   1.000
_cell.angle_alpha   90.00
_cell.angle_beta   90.00
_cell.angle_gamma   90.00
#
_symmetry.space_group_name_H-M   'P 1'
#
loop_
_entity.id
_entity.type
_entity.pdbx_description
1 polymer ?
#
loop_
_entity_poly.entity_id
_entity_poly.type
_entity_poly.pdbx_seq_one_letter_code
_entity_poly.pdbx_strand_id
1 'polypeptide(L)'
;MDFLRALHGYSFNFDAAFLAPNPFALASLLLFIWSFWMLRRDAVTPSFLVGVRLTWLTFLVPALTGILLTLRGGKVPSAVDVGGGLTKFGTPYDPTQEGMHWLYASFALLSLLLIESLIRGQFLERRKGLKLLPVVTLFMYGCAYMVGHVAFFPGSTPGR
;
A
#
# COMPACT_ATOMS: atom_id res chain seq x y z
N MET A 1 1.13 15.40 -17.58
CA MET A 1 0.55 14.10 -17.17
C MET A 1 1.63 13.09 -16.83
N ASP A 2 2.77 13.15 -17.52
CA ASP A 2 3.86 12.18 -17.35
C ASP A 2 4.51 12.25 -15.97
N PHE A 3 4.64 13.44 -15.38
CA PHE A 3 5.09 13.58 -14.01
C PHE A 3 4.19 12.84 -13.00
N LEU A 4 2.86 13.00 -13.10
CA LEU A 4 1.92 12.29 -12.21
C LEU A 4 1.99 10.77 -12.38
N ARG A 5 2.11 10.30 -13.63
CA ARG A 5 2.29 8.87 -13.92
C ARG A 5 3.61 8.32 -13.39
N ALA A 6 4.70 9.08 -13.53
CA ALA A 6 6.02 8.70 -13.02
C ALA A 6 6.03 8.68 -11.49
N LEU A 7 5.43 9.66 -10.84
CA LEU A 7 5.33 9.74 -9.39
C LEU A 7 4.45 8.62 -8.81
N HIS A 8 3.27 8.38 -9.41
CA HIS A 8 2.34 7.34 -8.98
C HIS A 8 2.91 5.93 -9.23
N GLY A 9 3.52 5.72 -10.39
CA GLY A 9 4.08 4.44 -10.82
C GLY A 9 5.52 4.19 -10.35
N TYR A 10 6.03 4.96 -9.38
CA TYR A 10 7.39 4.79 -8.89
C TYR A 10 7.53 3.46 -8.14
N SER A 11 8.40 2.60 -8.66
CA SER A 11 8.79 1.33 -8.06
C SER A 11 10.30 1.27 -7.87
N PHE A 12 10.75 0.47 -6.91
CA PHE A 12 12.18 0.23 -6.74
C PHE A 12 12.73 -0.70 -7.83
N ASN A 13 13.98 -0.47 -8.21
CA ASN A 13 14.69 -1.25 -9.24
C ASN A 13 16.01 -1.80 -8.68
N PHE A 14 15.92 -2.61 -7.62
CA PHE A 14 17.04 -3.34 -7.01
C PHE A 14 16.59 -4.75 -6.63
N ASP A 15 17.52 -5.69 -6.44
CA ASP A 15 17.21 -7.13 -6.32
C ASP A 15 16.22 -7.47 -5.20
N ALA A 16 16.24 -6.74 -4.09
CA ALA A 16 15.30 -6.92 -2.97
C ALA A 16 13.96 -6.17 -3.14
N ALA A 17 13.69 -5.54 -4.28
CA ALA A 17 12.42 -4.87 -4.56
C ALA A 17 11.23 -5.84 -4.53
N PHE A 18 11.46 -7.15 -4.67
CA PHE A 18 10.41 -8.16 -4.51
C PHE A 18 9.81 -8.20 -3.09
N LEU A 19 10.51 -7.70 -2.06
CA LEU A 19 9.98 -7.61 -0.69
C LEU A 19 9.19 -6.31 -0.47
N ALA A 20 9.53 -5.27 -1.21
CA ALA A 20 8.90 -3.97 -1.07
C ALA A 20 8.93 -3.30 -2.44
N PRO A 21 7.93 -3.53 -3.31
CA PRO A 21 7.98 -3.08 -4.70
C PRO A 21 7.94 -1.56 -4.84
N ASN A 22 7.49 -0.84 -3.81
CA ASN A 22 7.34 0.61 -3.81
C ASN A 22 7.64 1.21 -2.41
N PRO A 23 7.79 2.54 -2.30
CA PRO A 23 8.08 3.20 -1.02
C PRO A 23 7.05 2.95 0.08
N PHE A 24 5.76 2.78 -0.27
CA PHE A 24 4.71 2.52 0.70
C PHE A 24 4.82 1.10 1.29
N ALA A 25 5.10 0.10 0.46
CA ALA A 25 5.36 -1.27 0.89
C ALA A 25 6.60 -1.33 1.80
N LEU A 26 7.67 -0.60 1.45
CA LEU A 26 8.88 -0.52 2.29
C LEU A 26 8.58 0.12 3.65
N ALA A 27 7.92 1.28 3.67
CA ALA A 27 7.56 1.95 4.91
C ALA A 27 6.68 1.06 5.79
N SER A 28 5.70 0.37 5.19
CA SER A 28 4.81 -0.56 5.89
C SER A 28 5.57 -1.76 6.47
N LEU A 29 6.52 -2.33 5.72
CA LEU A 29 7.37 -3.43 6.18
C LEU A 29 8.26 -2.99 7.37
N LEU A 30 8.89 -1.83 7.28
CA LEU A 30 9.70 -1.27 8.35
C LEU A 30 8.85 -1.00 9.59
N LEU A 31 7.64 -0.47 9.42
CA LEU A 31 6.70 -0.23 10.52
C LEU A 31 6.24 -1.55 11.16
N PHE A 32 6.00 -2.59 10.35
CA PHE A 32 5.71 -3.93 10.85
C PHE A 32 6.83 -4.49 11.71
N ILE A 33 8.07 -4.47 11.22
CA ILE A 33 9.23 -4.93 11.99
C ILE A 33 9.36 -4.12 13.30
N TRP A 34 9.21 -2.80 13.22
CA TRP A 34 9.31 -1.92 14.38
C TRP A 34 8.17 -2.15 15.39
N SER A 35 6.97 -2.52 14.93
CA SER A 35 5.82 -2.73 15.81
C SER A 35 6.05 -3.82 16.86
N PHE A 36 6.92 -4.81 16.61
CA PHE A 36 7.29 -5.81 17.63
C PHE A 36 7.95 -5.19 18.85
N TRP A 37 8.69 -4.09 18.67
CA TRP A 37 9.29 -3.38 19.79
C TRP A 37 8.25 -2.68 20.66
N MET A 38 7.07 -2.33 20.10
CA MET A 38 5.94 -1.78 20.86
C MET A 38 5.29 -2.80 21.79
N LEU A 39 5.46 -4.11 21.56
CA LEU A 39 4.89 -5.16 22.42
C LEU A 39 5.38 -5.11 23.87
N ARG A 40 6.57 -4.54 24.09
CA ARG A 40 7.21 -4.41 25.40
C ARG A 40 7.05 -3.00 26.01
N ARG A 41 6.23 -2.15 25.41
CA ARG A 41 6.08 -0.74 25.79
C ARG A 41 4.65 -0.48 26.24
N ASP A 42 4.51 0.41 27.23
CA ASP A 42 3.20 0.88 27.68
C ASP A 42 2.78 2.19 26.99
N ALA A 43 3.71 2.82 26.26
CA ALA A 43 3.49 4.05 25.50
C ALA A 43 4.24 4.01 24.16
N VAL A 44 3.70 4.73 23.18
CA VAL A 44 4.31 4.87 21.86
C VAL A 44 5.48 5.84 21.92
N THR A 45 6.59 5.48 21.30
CA THR A 45 7.75 6.37 21.24
C THR A 45 7.62 7.42 20.14
N PRO A 46 8.23 8.61 20.29
CA PRO A 46 8.25 9.62 19.24
C PRO A 46 8.82 9.09 17.91
N SER A 47 9.83 8.23 17.98
CA SER A 47 10.43 7.60 16.80
C SER A 47 9.46 6.69 16.04
N PHE A 48 8.64 5.90 16.73
CA PHE A 48 7.60 5.09 16.10
C PHE A 48 6.53 5.99 15.46
N LEU A 49 6.14 7.09 16.11
CA LEU A 49 5.23 8.08 15.53
C LEU A 49 5.78 8.68 14.23
N VAL A 50 7.08 9.00 14.18
CA VAL A 50 7.72 9.45 12.92
C VAL A 50 7.58 8.39 11.84
N GLY A 51 7.81 7.11 12.16
CA GLY A 51 7.59 6.00 11.23
C GLY A 51 6.15 5.94 10.70
N VAL A 52 5.15 6.11 11.57
CA VAL A 52 3.73 6.18 11.17
C VAL A 52 3.47 7.38 10.25
N ARG A 53 4.02 8.55 10.54
CA ARG A 53 3.86 9.76 9.72
C ARG A 53 4.52 9.62 8.35
N LEU A 54 5.70 9.01 8.28
CA LEU A 54 6.36 8.68 7.01
C LEU A 54 5.54 7.67 6.20
N THR A 55 4.94 6.68 6.87
CA THR A 55 4.07 5.70 6.21
C THR A 55 2.80 6.35 5.66
N TRP A 56 2.21 7.31 6.38
CA TRP A 56 1.13 8.16 5.87
C TRP A 56 1.55 8.93 4.63
N LEU A 57 2.74 9.55 4.64
CA LEU A 57 3.25 10.31 3.51
C LEU A 57 3.43 9.41 2.27
N THR A 58 4.07 8.24 2.44
CA THR A 58 4.30 7.30 1.34
C THR A 58 3.01 6.67 0.82
N PHE A 59 1.92 6.65 1.60
CA PHE A 59 0.59 6.27 1.13
C PHE A 59 -0.13 7.42 0.41
N LEU A 60 -0.19 8.61 1.02
CA LEU A 60 -1.00 9.72 0.53
C LEU A 60 -0.52 10.24 -0.81
N VAL A 61 0.79 10.33 -1.03
CA VAL A 61 1.35 10.78 -2.31
C VAL A 61 0.87 9.92 -3.49
N PRO A 62 1.05 8.58 -3.51
CA PRO A 62 0.53 7.74 -4.57
C PRO A 62 -1.00 7.67 -4.58
N ALA A 63 -1.68 7.68 -3.43
CA ALA A 63 -3.15 7.66 -3.39
C ALA A 63 -3.77 8.90 -4.05
N LEU A 64 -3.27 10.11 -3.72
CA LEU A 64 -3.73 11.36 -4.30
C LEU A 64 -3.43 11.44 -5.80
N THR A 65 -2.22 11.04 -6.21
CA THR A 65 -1.87 11.01 -7.63
C THR A 65 -2.71 9.99 -8.39
N GLY A 66 -3.03 8.83 -7.79
CA GLY A 66 -3.92 7.81 -8.35
C GLY A 66 -5.35 8.31 -8.53
N ILE A 67 -5.91 9.02 -7.54
CA ILE A 67 -7.23 9.67 -7.64
C ILE A 67 -7.23 10.68 -8.80
N LEU A 68 -6.22 11.56 -8.88
CA LEU A 68 -6.13 12.55 -9.97
C LEU A 68 -6.00 11.91 -11.36
N LEU A 69 -5.27 10.80 -11.47
CA LEU A 69 -5.16 10.02 -12.70
C LEU A 69 -6.52 9.39 -13.06
N THR A 70 -7.21 8.80 -12.10
CA THR A 70 -8.51 8.12 -12.29
C THR A 70 -9.58 9.10 -12.73
N LEU A 71 -9.65 10.30 -12.11
CA LEU A 71 -10.57 11.37 -12.52
C LEU A 71 -10.35 11.84 -13.97
N ARG A 72 -9.19 11.53 -14.56
CA ARG A 72 -8.85 11.82 -15.96
C ARG A 72 -8.91 10.58 -16.86
N GLY A 73 -9.58 9.51 -16.41
CA GLY A 73 -9.72 8.26 -17.15
C GLY A 73 -8.50 7.33 -17.09
N GLY A 74 -7.54 7.62 -16.21
CA GLY A 74 -6.43 6.71 -15.92
C GLY A 74 -6.92 5.43 -15.24
N LYS A 75 -6.24 4.32 -15.54
CA LYS A 75 -6.45 3.03 -14.92
C LYS A 75 -5.11 2.42 -14.55
N VAL A 76 -5.16 1.44 -13.67
CA VAL A 76 -4.02 0.61 -13.29
C VAL A 76 -3.49 -0.14 -14.53
N PRO A 77 -2.18 -0.22 -14.76
CA PRO A 77 -1.65 -0.67 -16.05
C PRO A 77 -1.98 -2.12 -16.42
N SER A 78 -2.15 -3.00 -15.43
CA SER A 78 -2.60 -4.39 -15.63
C SER A 78 -4.04 -4.51 -16.14
N ALA A 79 -4.86 -3.46 -15.95
CA ALA A 79 -6.24 -3.39 -16.39
C ALA A 79 -6.42 -2.71 -17.77
N VAL A 80 -5.31 -2.40 -18.45
CA VAL A 80 -5.33 -1.69 -19.74
C VAL A 80 -4.69 -2.57 -20.82
N ASP A 81 -5.49 -2.90 -21.84
CA ASP A 81 -5.00 -3.49 -23.08
C ASP A 81 -4.30 -2.41 -23.92
N VAL A 82 -3.03 -2.64 -24.25
CA VAL A 82 -2.26 -1.76 -25.16
C VAL A 82 -2.26 -2.28 -26.61
N GLY A 83 -2.95 -3.40 -26.86
CA GLY A 83 -3.10 -4.07 -28.14
C GLY A 83 -2.83 -5.57 -28.03
N GLY A 84 -3.65 -6.37 -28.72
CA GLY A 84 -3.47 -7.82 -28.79
C GLY A 84 -3.82 -8.57 -27.50
N GLY A 85 -4.58 -7.95 -26.59
CA GLY A 85 -4.97 -8.57 -25.31
C GLY A 85 -3.85 -8.54 -24.25
N LEU A 86 -2.86 -7.65 -24.41
CA LEU A 86 -1.70 -7.57 -23.54
C LEU A 86 -1.58 -6.19 -22.87
N THR A 87 -1.00 -6.17 -21.69
CA THR A 87 -0.63 -4.95 -20.97
C THR A 87 0.68 -4.39 -21.50
N LYS A 88 1.05 -3.19 -21.06
CA LYS A 88 2.38 -2.61 -21.34
C LYS A 88 3.56 -3.44 -20.81
N PHE A 89 3.30 -4.46 -19.99
CA PHE A 89 4.30 -5.37 -19.44
C PHE A 89 4.37 -6.71 -20.18
N GLY A 90 3.60 -6.89 -21.26
CA GLY A 90 3.55 -8.14 -22.02
C GLY A 90 2.79 -9.27 -21.32
N THR A 91 2.09 -8.96 -20.22
CA THR A 91 1.18 -9.89 -19.54
C THR A 91 -0.24 -9.76 -20.10
N PRO A 92 -1.11 -10.79 -19.99
CA PRO A 92 -2.52 -10.63 -20.35
C PRO A 92 -3.17 -9.49 -19.54
N TYR A 93 -3.97 -8.65 -20.18
CA TYR A 93 -4.72 -7.62 -19.45
C TYR A 93 -5.84 -8.25 -18.61
N ASP A 94 -6.16 -7.66 -17.46
CA ASP A 94 -7.26 -8.11 -16.59
C ASP A 94 -7.97 -6.88 -16.01
N PRO A 95 -9.20 -6.56 -16.48
CA PRO A 95 -9.91 -5.36 -16.06
C PRO A 95 -10.29 -5.38 -14.57
N THR A 96 -10.34 -6.56 -13.94
CA THR A 96 -10.66 -6.68 -12.51
C THR A 96 -9.57 -6.12 -11.59
N GLN A 97 -8.34 -5.99 -12.10
CA GLN A 97 -7.22 -5.46 -11.33
C GLN A 97 -7.43 -4.02 -10.87
N GLU A 98 -8.21 -3.22 -11.62
CA GLU A 98 -8.61 -1.88 -11.19
C GLU A 98 -9.37 -1.94 -9.86
N GLY A 99 -10.39 -2.79 -9.77
CA GLY A 99 -11.17 -2.97 -8.55
C GLY A 99 -10.32 -3.52 -7.39
N MET A 100 -9.43 -4.47 -7.68
CA MET A 100 -8.51 -5.02 -6.68
C MET A 100 -7.54 -3.96 -6.15
N HIS A 101 -7.03 -3.07 -7.01
CA HIS A 101 -6.16 -1.97 -6.60
C HIS A 101 -6.87 -1.01 -5.63
N TRP A 102 -8.12 -0.63 -5.94
CA TRP A 102 -8.94 0.17 -5.04
C TRP A 102 -9.23 -0.52 -3.71
N LEU A 103 -9.51 -1.83 -3.74
CA LEU A 103 -9.77 -2.63 -2.55
C LEU A 103 -8.56 -2.63 -1.61
N TYR A 104 -7.38 -2.97 -2.12
CA TYR A 104 -6.16 -3.02 -1.29
C TYR A 104 -5.71 -1.64 -0.82
N ALA A 105 -5.85 -0.60 -1.65
CA ALA A 105 -5.59 0.78 -1.23
C ALA A 105 -6.53 1.22 -0.10
N SER A 106 -7.80 0.82 -0.15
CA SER A 106 -8.79 1.11 0.89
C SER A 106 -8.49 0.36 2.19
N PHE A 107 -8.12 -0.92 2.12
CA PHE A 107 -7.70 -1.69 3.29
C PHE A 107 -6.41 -1.15 3.90
N ALA A 108 -5.47 -0.69 3.09
CA ALA A 108 -4.27 0.01 3.57
C ALA A 108 -4.63 1.31 4.32
N LEU A 109 -5.54 2.13 3.78
CA LEU A 109 -6.04 3.34 4.45
C LEU A 109 -6.73 3.02 5.79
N LEU A 110 -7.63 2.03 5.79
CA LEU A 110 -8.30 1.59 7.02
C LEU A 110 -7.31 1.09 8.07
N SER A 111 -6.24 0.40 7.65
CA SER A 111 -5.18 -0.05 8.54
C SER A 111 -4.40 1.13 9.14
N LEU A 112 -4.08 2.16 8.35
CA LEU A 112 -3.44 3.38 8.84
C LEU A 112 -4.31 4.11 9.87
N LEU A 113 -5.61 4.26 9.60
CA LEU A 113 -6.57 4.86 10.53
C LEU A 113 -6.72 4.03 11.81
N LEU A 114 -6.72 2.70 11.69
CA LEU A 114 -6.75 1.81 12.85
C LEU A 114 -5.47 1.95 13.68
N ILE A 115 -4.29 2.01 13.05
CA ILE A 115 -3.01 2.27 13.74
C ILE A 115 -3.08 3.58 14.54
N GLU A 116 -3.55 4.69 13.96
CA GLU A 116 -3.76 5.95 14.69
C GLU A 116 -4.65 5.76 15.92
N SER A 117 -5.76 5.05 15.74
CA SER A 117 -6.76 4.84 16.78
C SER A 117 -6.19 4.00 17.94
N LEU A 118 -5.41 2.95 17.62
CA LEU A 118 -4.73 2.09 18.59
C LEU A 118 -3.66 2.85 19.38
N ILE A 119 -2.86 3.69 18.70
CA ILE A 119 -1.83 4.52 19.33
C ILE A 119 -2.46 5.55 20.29
N ARG A 120 -3.55 6.19 19.88
CA ARG A 120 -4.26 7.18 20.71
C ARG A 120 -4.97 6.53 21.91
N GLY A 121 -5.40 5.28 21.76
CA GLY A 121 -6.18 4.54 22.76
C GLY A 121 -7.66 4.91 22.73
N GLN A 122 -8.21 5.18 21.53
CA GLN A 122 -9.60 5.66 21.38
C GLN A 122 -10.65 4.55 21.54
N PHE A 123 -10.35 3.31 21.12
CA PHE A 123 -11.29 2.17 21.18
C PHE A 123 -10.89 1.08 22.16
N LEU A 124 -9.61 1.03 22.53
CA LEU A 124 -9.04 0.04 23.43
C LEU A 124 -8.09 0.76 24.37
N GLU A 125 -7.91 0.18 25.56
CA GLU A 125 -6.82 0.55 26.45
C GLU A 125 -5.50 0.56 25.67
N ARG A 126 -4.76 1.68 25.72
CA ARG A 126 -3.57 1.91 24.90
C ARG A 126 -2.62 0.72 24.91
N ARG A 127 -2.32 0.16 26.08
CA ARG A 127 -1.46 -1.01 26.26
C ARG A 127 -1.93 -2.23 25.46
N LYS A 128 -3.24 -2.50 25.45
CA LYS A 128 -3.83 -3.58 24.64
C LYS A 128 -3.77 -3.24 23.16
N GLY A 129 -4.02 -1.98 22.80
CA GLY A 129 -3.90 -1.50 21.43
C GLY A 129 -2.50 -1.67 20.85
N LEU A 130 -1.45 -1.38 21.63
CA LEU A 130 -0.06 -1.58 21.20
C LEU A 130 0.28 -3.04 20.90
N LYS A 131 -0.36 -3.98 21.61
CA LYS A 131 -0.19 -5.42 21.35
C LYS A 131 -0.77 -5.87 20.02
N LEU A 132 -1.71 -5.13 19.45
CA LEU A 132 -2.32 -5.41 18.15
C LEU A 132 -1.55 -4.79 16.99
N LEU A 133 -0.61 -3.88 17.24
CA LEU A 133 0.13 -3.18 16.17
C LEU A 133 0.82 -4.15 15.18
N PRO A 134 1.49 -5.25 15.61
CA PRO A 134 2.10 -6.18 14.65
C PRO A 134 1.11 -6.83 13.70
N VAL A 135 -0.10 -7.15 14.16
CA VAL A 135 -1.13 -7.75 13.31
C VAL A 135 -1.62 -6.74 12.28
N VAL A 136 -1.94 -5.52 12.71
CA VAL A 136 -2.46 -4.48 11.82
C VAL A 136 -1.40 -4.01 10.82
N THR A 137 -0.16 -3.84 11.25
CA THR A 137 0.95 -3.45 10.36
C THR A 137 1.35 -4.54 9.39
N LEU A 138 1.29 -5.83 9.77
CA LEU A 138 1.47 -6.95 8.85
C LEU A 138 0.39 -6.96 7.76
N PHE A 139 -0.88 -6.82 8.15
CA PHE A 139 -1.99 -6.76 7.22
C PHE A 139 -1.87 -5.56 6.27
N MET A 140 -1.51 -4.39 6.79
CA MET A 140 -1.24 -3.20 5.98
C MET A 140 -0.10 -3.43 4.99
N TYR A 141 1.00 -4.05 5.42
CA TYR A 141 2.11 -4.40 4.53
C TYR A 141 1.65 -5.36 3.41
N GLY A 142 0.86 -6.37 3.73
CA GLY A 142 0.25 -7.25 2.71
C GLY A 142 -0.59 -6.46 1.71
N CYS A 143 -1.42 -5.52 2.17
CA CYS A 143 -2.20 -4.65 1.29
C CYS A 143 -1.28 -3.76 0.43
N ALA A 144 -0.26 -3.14 1.02
CA ALA A 144 0.70 -2.29 0.31
C ALA A 144 1.47 -3.06 -0.77
N TYR A 145 1.85 -4.30 -0.48
CA TYR A 145 2.45 -5.22 -1.43
C TYR A 145 1.48 -5.52 -2.58
N MET A 146 0.23 -5.88 -2.24
CA MET A 146 -0.78 -6.21 -3.23
C MET A 146 -1.14 -5.02 -4.13
N VAL A 147 -1.21 -3.79 -3.62
CA VAL A 147 -1.38 -2.56 -4.43
C VAL A 147 -0.33 -2.47 -5.54
N GLY A 148 0.93 -2.79 -5.21
CA GLY A 148 1.99 -2.91 -6.21
C GLY A 148 1.74 -4.09 -7.14
N HIS A 149 1.57 -5.29 -6.61
CA HIS A 149 1.43 -6.52 -7.39
C HIS A 149 0.31 -6.45 -8.44
N VAL A 150 -0.89 -6.04 -8.04
CA VAL A 150 -2.06 -5.91 -8.93
C VAL A 150 -1.85 -4.87 -10.02
N ALA A 151 -0.87 -3.97 -9.88
CA ALA A 151 -0.57 -2.97 -10.91
C ALA A 151 0.24 -3.53 -12.08
N PHE A 152 0.95 -4.64 -11.89
CA PHE A 152 1.84 -5.24 -12.89
C PHE A 152 1.34 -6.60 -13.38
N PHE A 153 0.73 -7.40 -12.51
CA PHE A 153 0.35 -8.77 -12.80
C PHE A 153 -1.16 -8.93 -12.97
N PRO A 154 -1.60 -9.87 -13.84
CA PRO A 154 -3.01 -10.20 -13.97
C PRO A 154 -3.50 -10.99 -12.75
N GLY A 155 -4.82 -11.02 -12.56
CA GLY A 155 -5.46 -11.80 -11.51
C GLY A 155 -6.05 -13.10 -12.02
N SER A 156 -7.23 -13.44 -11.49
CA SER A 156 -7.90 -14.72 -11.76
C SER A 156 -8.71 -14.75 -13.05
N THR A 157 -8.91 -13.61 -13.71
CA THR A 157 -9.66 -13.51 -14.97
C THR A 157 -8.89 -12.79 -16.08
N PRO A 158 -7.70 -13.25 -16.49
CA PRO A 158 -6.93 -12.60 -17.55
C PRO A 158 -7.58 -12.79 -18.92
N GLY A 159 -7.53 -11.75 -19.76
CA GLY A 159 -7.98 -11.77 -21.16
C GLY A 159 -9.50 -11.85 -21.35
N ARG A 160 -10.27 -11.54 -20.30
CA ARG A 160 -11.73 -11.47 -20.34
C ARG A 160 -12.26 -10.04 -20.43
#